data_AF-A0A9D2UIT8-F1
#
_entry.id   AF-A0A9D2UIT8-F1
#
_cell.length_a   1.000
_cell.length_b   1.000
_cell.length_c   1.000
_cell.angle_alpha   90.00
_cell.angle_beta   90.00
_cell.angle_gamma   90.00
#
_symmetry.space_group_name_H-M   'P 1'
#
loop_
_entity.id
_entity.type
_entity.pdbx_description
1 polymer ?
#
loop_
_entity_poly.entity_id
_entity_poly.type
_entity_poly.pdbx_seq_one_letter_code
_entity_poly.pdbx_strand_id
1 'polypeptide(L)'
;MDEANNKLNIRVYGQSLVDSDNPTVNVFITEDGIRSNNQSGASGVWTHNNVLREVLTGDWGAEVQFAEDGSYEYTTEWDVKTSIRGSYGTTSVNLDNISVVAFISNTDSSNPSNCEVYNCAKVENVISSGVDRTAADDVHVYADGSSIVIDGSFDEARVWTVDGVTVRSMGEGDGMTTVQGLAPGIYVVKVTSGTGSQVTKVMVD
;
A
#
# COMPACT_ATOMS: atom_id res chain seq x y z
N MET A 1 -0.21 6.41 -1.40
CA MET A 1 -1.07 6.75 -0.26
C MET A 1 -1.98 7.83 -0.79
N ASP A 2 -3.29 7.67 -0.67
CA ASP A 2 -4.27 8.67 -1.10
C ASP A 2 -4.60 9.50 0.16
N GLU A 3 -4.26 10.79 0.16
CA GLU A 3 -4.48 11.71 1.28
C GLU A 3 -5.96 11.88 1.66
N ALA A 4 -6.91 11.37 0.86
CA ALA A 4 -8.30 11.28 1.28
C ALA A 4 -8.57 10.13 2.26
N ASN A 5 -7.80 9.03 2.26
CA ASN A 5 -8.01 7.87 3.13
C ASN A 5 -6.70 7.08 3.34
N ASN A 6 -6.20 6.99 4.58
CA ASN A 6 -5.05 6.16 5.00
C ASN A 6 -5.29 4.66 4.70
N LYS A 7 -5.29 4.24 3.44
CA LYS A 7 -5.67 2.90 3.00
C LYS A 7 -4.58 2.24 2.18
N LEU A 8 -4.40 0.94 2.41
CA LEU A 8 -3.63 0.05 1.57
C LEU A 8 -4.59 -0.80 0.73
N ASN A 9 -4.55 -0.61 -0.59
CA ASN A 9 -5.29 -1.46 -1.53
C ASN A 9 -4.55 -2.77 -1.75
N ILE A 10 -5.24 -3.89 -1.58
CA ILE A 10 -4.68 -5.23 -1.68
C ILE A 10 -5.43 -5.99 -2.77
N ARG A 11 -4.67 -6.54 -3.72
CA ARG A 11 -5.18 -7.41 -4.78
C ARG A 11 -4.51 -8.76 -4.68
N VAL A 12 -5.32 -9.80 -4.52
CA VAL A 12 -4.89 -11.19 -4.49
C VAL A 12 -5.43 -11.85 -5.75
N TYR A 13 -4.58 -12.55 -6.48
CA TYR A 13 -4.97 -13.24 -7.70
C TYR A 13 -4.15 -14.51 -7.86
N GLY A 14 -4.69 -15.45 -8.62
CA GLY A 14 -4.00 -16.70 -8.90
C GLY A 14 -4.78 -17.56 -9.88
N GLN A 15 -4.29 -18.79 -10.05
CA GLN A 15 -4.90 -19.79 -10.90
C GLN A 15 -4.95 -21.11 -10.15
N SER A 16 -6.12 -21.72 -10.09
CA SER A 16 -6.26 -23.05 -9.51
C SER A 16 -5.82 -24.12 -10.50
N LEU A 17 -5.11 -25.11 -9.98
CA LEU A 17 -4.75 -26.35 -10.70
C LEU A 17 -5.47 -27.57 -10.13
N VAL A 18 -6.28 -27.37 -9.08
CA VAL A 18 -6.98 -28.40 -8.32
C VAL A 18 -8.42 -27.96 -8.05
N ASP A 19 -9.32 -28.92 -7.94
CA ASP A 19 -10.69 -28.64 -7.51
C ASP A 19 -10.73 -28.39 -6.00
N SER A 20 -11.61 -27.48 -5.56
CA SER A 20 -11.86 -27.20 -4.15
C SER A 20 -13.36 -27.12 -3.93
N ASP A 21 -13.84 -27.72 -2.84
CA ASP A 21 -15.27 -27.72 -2.52
C ASP A 21 -15.76 -26.32 -2.11
N ASN A 22 -15.03 -25.66 -1.21
CA ASN A 22 -15.38 -24.34 -0.66
C ASN A 22 -14.11 -23.45 -0.59
N PRO A 23 -13.60 -22.99 -1.75
CA PRO A 23 -12.38 -22.19 -1.78
C PRO A 23 -12.61 -20.82 -1.15
N THR A 24 -11.73 -20.45 -0.22
CA THR A 24 -11.73 -19.16 0.46
C THR A 24 -10.35 -18.52 0.40
N VAL A 25 -10.33 -17.21 0.18
CA VAL A 25 -9.13 -16.38 0.31
C VAL A 25 -9.08 -15.76 1.70
N ASN A 26 -7.90 -15.80 2.30
CA ASN A 26 -7.60 -15.21 3.60
C ASN A 26 -6.52 -14.15 3.42
N VAL A 27 -6.74 -12.95 3.96
CA VAL A 27 -5.78 -11.84 3.86
C VAL A 27 -5.50 -11.27 5.25
N PHE A 28 -4.26 -11.44 5.70
CA PHE A 28 -3.81 -11.04 7.02
C PHE A 28 -2.77 -9.91 6.94
N ILE A 29 -2.89 -8.95 7.85
CA ILE A 29 -1.85 -7.98 8.14
C ILE A 29 -1.01 -8.52 9.28
N THR A 30 0.31 -8.58 9.07
CA THR A 30 1.28 -9.08 10.05
C THR A 30 2.37 -8.07 10.30
N GLU A 31 2.93 -8.07 11.52
CA GLU A 31 4.06 -7.22 11.90
C GLU A 31 5.22 -8.03 12.45
N ASP A 32 6.42 -7.70 11.99
CA ASP A 32 7.69 -8.25 12.46
C ASP A 32 8.36 -7.33 13.51
N GLY A 33 9.26 -7.90 14.32
CA GLY A 33 10.13 -7.12 15.19
C GLY A 33 9.49 -6.58 16.49
N ILE A 34 8.36 -7.13 16.94
CA ILE A 34 7.69 -6.66 18.16
C ILE A 34 8.41 -7.18 19.39
N ARG A 35 8.97 -6.27 20.19
CA ARG A 35 9.68 -6.62 21.43
C ARG A 35 8.69 -6.86 22.56
N SER A 36 8.78 -8.02 23.20
CA SER A 36 7.92 -8.40 24.32
C SER A 36 8.27 -7.59 25.57
N ASN A 37 7.25 -7.14 26.31
CA ASN A 37 7.44 -6.68 27.70
C ASN A 37 7.56 -7.85 28.68
N ASN A 38 6.87 -8.96 28.37
CA ASN A 38 6.93 -10.21 29.10
C ASN A 38 6.57 -11.35 28.15
N GLN A 39 7.32 -12.46 28.17
CA GLN A 39 7.01 -13.67 27.41
C GLN A 39 7.31 -14.88 28.28
N SER A 40 6.28 -15.68 28.58
CA SER A 40 6.44 -16.89 29.38
C SER A 40 7.42 -17.85 28.69
N GLY A 41 8.38 -18.39 29.44
CA GLY A 41 9.40 -19.30 28.92
C GLY A 41 10.61 -18.63 28.27
N ALA A 42 10.66 -17.30 28.17
CA ALA A 42 11.84 -16.56 27.72
C ALA A 42 12.51 -15.85 28.91
N SER A 43 13.83 -15.95 29.02
CA SER A 43 14.61 -15.11 29.93
C SER A 43 14.94 -13.78 29.23
N GLY A 44 14.21 -12.71 29.56
CA GLY A 44 14.45 -11.36 29.03
C GLY A 44 13.49 -10.96 27.90
N VAL A 45 13.93 -10.03 27.05
CA VAL A 45 13.13 -9.49 25.94
C VAL A 45 13.17 -10.44 24.75
N TRP A 46 12.01 -10.99 24.39
CA TRP A 46 11.82 -11.76 23.16
C TRP A 46 11.35 -10.84 22.02
N THR A 47 11.68 -11.19 20.78
CA THR A 47 11.19 -10.48 19.59
C THR A 47 10.22 -11.38 18.83
N HIS A 48 8.97 -10.96 18.73
CA HIS A 48 7.94 -11.65 17.96
C HIS A 48 7.97 -11.20 16.50
N ASN A 49 7.76 -12.17 15.61
CA ASN A 49 7.67 -11.98 14.17
C ASN A 49 6.35 -12.59 13.65
N ASN A 50 5.88 -12.08 12.51
CA ASN A 50 4.63 -12.41 11.84
C ASN A 50 3.42 -12.33 12.79
N VAL A 51 3.42 -11.33 13.69
CA VAL A 51 2.33 -11.15 14.65
C VAL A 51 1.11 -10.66 13.89
N LEU A 52 0.01 -11.42 13.97
CA LEU A 52 -1.27 -11.03 13.39
C LEU A 52 -1.74 -9.71 13.99
N ARG A 53 -1.94 -8.72 13.13
CA ARG A 53 -2.49 -7.41 13.48
C ARG A 53 -3.94 -7.28 13.09
N GLU A 54 -4.30 -7.79 11.91
CA GLU A 54 -5.67 -7.72 11.41
C GLU A 54 -5.96 -8.83 10.41
N VAL A 55 -7.22 -9.27 10.39
CA VAL A 55 -7.76 -10.23 9.41
C VAL A 55 -8.78 -9.47 8.57
N LEU A 56 -8.54 -9.35 7.27
CA LEU A 56 -9.35 -8.53 6.37
C LEU A 56 -10.52 -9.28 5.73
N THR A 57 -10.58 -10.59 5.93
CA THR A 57 -11.51 -11.51 5.27
C THR A 57 -12.42 -12.27 6.23
N GLY A 58 -12.43 -11.88 7.52
CA GLY A 58 -13.15 -12.61 8.58
C GLY A 58 -12.47 -13.93 8.99
N ASP A 59 -13.05 -14.60 9.98
CA ASP A 59 -12.43 -15.77 10.66
C ASP A 59 -12.20 -16.99 9.76
N TRP A 60 -12.96 -17.09 8.66
CA TRP A 60 -12.98 -18.25 7.77
C TRP A 60 -12.60 -17.93 6.32
N GLY A 61 -12.14 -16.71 6.08
CA GLY A 61 -11.86 -16.19 4.75
C GLY A 61 -13.10 -15.71 4.01
N ALA A 62 -12.85 -15.12 2.84
CA ALA A 62 -13.87 -14.72 1.89
C ALA A 62 -13.98 -15.78 0.81
N GLU A 63 -15.19 -16.21 0.47
CA GLU A 63 -15.43 -17.14 -0.64
C GLU A 63 -14.89 -16.54 -1.95
N VAL A 64 -14.25 -17.38 -2.77
CA VAL A 64 -13.84 -17.01 -4.12
C VAL A 64 -14.43 -17.97 -5.14
N GLN A 65 -14.76 -17.45 -6.32
CA GLN A 65 -15.20 -18.27 -7.43
C GLN A 65 -14.08 -18.32 -8.47
N PHE A 66 -13.73 -19.53 -8.90
CA PHE A 66 -12.82 -19.72 -10.02
C PHE A 66 -13.57 -19.52 -11.33
N ALA A 67 -12.97 -18.79 -12.26
CA ALA A 67 -13.41 -18.76 -13.64
C ALA A 67 -13.19 -20.12 -14.33
N GLU A 68 -13.74 -20.30 -15.53
CA GLU A 68 -13.59 -21.55 -16.30
C GLU A 68 -12.12 -21.92 -16.58
N ASP A 69 -11.23 -20.92 -16.66
CA ASP A 69 -9.79 -21.11 -16.85
C ASP A 69 -9.02 -21.33 -15.52
N GLY A 70 -9.75 -21.45 -14.42
CA GLY A 70 -9.22 -21.62 -13.06
C GLY A 70 -8.72 -20.32 -12.42
N SER A 71 -8.76 -19.17 -13.11
CA SER A 71 -8.31 -17.90 -12.53
C SER A 71 -9.26 -17.40 -11.45
N TYR A 72 -8.70 -16.65 -10.49
CA TYR A 72 -9.48 -15.89 -9.51
C TYR A 72 -8.81 -14.58 -9.17
N GLU A 73 -9.62 -13.64 -8.69
CA GLU A 73 -9.17 -12.37 -8.15
C GLU A 73 -10.03 -11.98 -6.94
N TYR A 74 -9.39 -11.39 -5.94
CA TYR A 74 -10.03 -10.80 -4.79
C TYR A 74 -9.34 -9.49 -4.42
N THR A 75 -10.12 -8.47 -4.14
CA THR A 75 -9.62 -7.17 -3.68
C THR A 75 -10.18 -6.84 -2.30
N THR A 76 -9.33 -6.24 -1.47
CA THR A 76 -9.72 -5.70 -0.17
C THR A 76 -8.86 -4.49 0.15
N GLU A 77 -9.25 -3.76 1.18
CA GLU A 77 -8.56 -2.58 1.65
C GLU A 77 -8.23 -2.75 3.13
N TRP A 78 -7.07 -2.22 3.53
CA TRP A 78 -6.74 -2.07 4.93
C TRP A 78 -6.65 -0.60 5.31
N ASP A 79 -7.46 -0.17 6.28
CA ASP A 79 -7.29 1.11 6.94
C ASP A 79 -5.99 1.05 7.76
N VAL A 80 -4.95 1.74 7.29
CA VAL A 80 -3.63 1.75 7.90
C VAL A 80 -3.72 2.35 9.30
N LYS A 81 -3.39 1.52 10.30
CA LYS A 81 -3.43 1.88 11.71
C LYS A 81 -2.01 2.02 12.25
N THR A 82 -1.72 3.16 12.86
CA THR A 82 -0.46 3.38 13.61
C THR A 82 -0.53 2.85 15.04
N SER A 83 -1.73 2.42 15.49
CA SER A 83 -1.92 1.78 16.78
C SER A 83 -3.13 0.84 16.78
N ILE A 84 -3.07 -0.21 17.59
CA ILE A 84 -4.13 -1.22 17.72
C ILE A 84 -4.46 -1.40 19.20
N ARG A 85 -5.76 -1.42 19.54
CA ARG A 85 -6.25 -1.66 20.89
C ARG A 85 -6.55 -3.15 21.10
N GLY A 86 -5.79 -3.79 21.97
CA GLY A 86 -6.04 -5.14 22.46
C GLY A 86 -6.65 -5.15 23.87
N SER A 87 -6.86 -6.34 24.42
CA SER A 87 -7.45 -6.54 25.76
C SER A 87 -6.62 -5.93 26.90
N TYR A 88 -5.32 -5.71 26.69
CA TYR A 88 -4.37 -5.21 27.69
C TYR A 88 -3.92 -3.77 27.46
N GLY A 89 -4.47 -3.08 26.45
CA GLY A 89 -4.13 -1.70 26.12
C GLY A 89 -3.90 -1.47 24.63
N THR A 90 -3.34 -0.30 24.30
CA THR A 90 -3.02 0.10 22.93
C THR A 90 -1.54 -0.15 22.66
N THR A 91 -1.23 -0.83 21.56
CA THR A 91 0.14 -0.99 21.04
C THR A 91 0.33 -0.09 19.83
N SER A 92 1.50 0.52 19.69
CA SER A 92 1.93 1.11 18.43
C SER A 92 2.18 0.02 17.39
N VAL A 93 2.02 0.38 16.12
CA VAL A 93 2.33 -0.45 14.95
C VAL A 93 3.50 0.19 14.23
N ASN A 94 4.56 -0.58 13.98
CA ASN A 94 5.65 -0.12 13.13
C ASN A 94 5.33 -0.42 11.67
N LEU A 95 4.97 0.62 10.90
CA LEU A 95 4.55 0.48 9.50
C LEU A 95 5.66 -0.07 8.58
N ASP A 96 6.93 0.18 8.90
CA ASP A 96 8.08 -0.36 8.16
C ASP A 96 8.18 -1.89 8.27
N ASN A 97 7.58 -2.48 9.31
CA ASN A 97 7.63 -3.91 9.56
C ASN A 97 6.33 -4.62 9.19
N ILE A 98 5.44 -3.97 8.42
CA ILE A 98 4.16 -4.55 8.03
C ILE A 98 4.32 -5.41 6.76
N SER A 99 3.68 -6.58 6.80
CA SER A 99 3.55 -7.48 5.68
C SER A 99 2.09 -7.89 5.47
N VAL A 100 1.70 -8.08 4.21
CA VAL A 100 0.44 -8.74 3.83
C VAL A 100 0.73 -10.21 3.57
N VAL A 101 0.00 -11.09 4.25
CA VAL A 101 0.01 -12.53 3.97
C VAL A 101 -1.35 -12.90 3.40
N ALA A 102 -1.37 -13.45 2.20
CA ALA A 102 -2.58 -13.95 1.57
C ALA A 102 -2.45 -15.46 1.31
N PHE A 103 -3.51 -16.22 1.56
CA PHE A 103 -3.53 -17.64 1.24
C PHE A 103 -4.92 -18.08 0.77
N ILE A 104 -4.93 -19.13 -0.04
CA ILE A 104 -6.15 -19.78 -0.51
C ILE A 104 -6.28 -21.12 0.21
N SER A 105 -7.47 -21.42 0.70
CA SER A 105 -7.77 -22.63 1.49
C SER A 105 -9.13 -23.20 1.15
N ASN A 106 -9.39 -24.45 1.56
CA ASN A 106 -10.75 -24.94 1.74
C ASN A 106 -11.28 -24.50 3.10
N THR A 107 -12.58 -24.22 3.20
CA THR A 107 -13.23 -23.94 4.48
C THR A 107 -14.36 -24.93 4.73
N ASP A 108 -14.31 -25.61 5.87
CA ASP A 108 -15.35 -26.53 6.35
C ASP A 108 -15.50 -26.41 7.87
N SER A 109 -16.54 -25.69 8.32
CA SER A 109 -16.79 -25.45 9.74
C SER A 109 -17.19 -26.71 10.51
N SER A 110 -17.56 -27.78 9.82
CA SER A 110 -17.94 -29.07 10.41
C SER A 110 -16.78 -30.06 10.49
N ASN A 111 -15.75 -29.86 9.67
CA ASN A 111 -14.58 -30.74 9.60
C ASN A 111 -13.26 -29.94 9.50
N PRO A 112 -12.56 -29.71 10.62
CA PRO A 112 -11.28 -29.00 10.62
C PRO A 112 -10.17 -29.70 9.82
N SER A 113 -10.27 -31.01 9.58
CA SER A 113 -9.31 -31.73 8.73
C SER A 113 -9.53 -31.45 7.24
N ASN A 114 -10.65 -30.84 6.88
CA ASN A 114 -11.01 -30.41 5.53
C ASN A 114 -10.82 -28.89 5.34
N CYS A 115 -9.95 -28.27 6.15
CA CYS A 115 -9.58 -26.86 6.07
C CYS A 115 -8.12 -26.69 5.62
N GLU A 116 -7.74 -27.33 4.52
CA GLU A 116 -6.37 -27.28 4.02
C GLU A 116 -6.04 -25.95 3.34
N VAL A 117 -4.81 -25.47 3.54
CA VAL A 117 -4.27 -24.31 2.82
C VAL A 117 -3.56 -24.82 1.58
N TYR A 118 -4.03 -24.44 0.39
CA TYR A 118 -3.46 -24.92 -0.87
C TYR A 118 -2.20 -24.15 -1.26
N ASN A 119 -2.20 -22.82 -1.06
CA ASN A 119 -1.06 -21.97 -1.39
C ASN A 119 -1.08 -20.66 -0.60
N CYS A 120 0.07 -20.02 -0.47
CA CYS A 120 0.24 -18.74 0.22
C CYS A 120 1.24 -17.82 -0.49
N ALA A 121 1.06 -16.51 -0.30
CA ALA A 121 2.00 -15.47 -0.69
C ALA A 121 2.17 -14.47 0.45
N LYS A 122 3.39 -13.94 0.61
CA LYS A 122 3.71 -12.84 1.54
C LYS A 122 4.33 -11.69 0.74
N VAL A 123 3.88 -10.48 1.01
CA VAL A 123 4.51 -9.24 0.53
C VAL A 123 4.94 -8.43 1.75
N GLU A 124 6.23 -8.08 1.79
CA GLU A 124 6.86 -7.34 2.89
C GLU A 124 6.99 -5.85 2.57
N ASN A 125 7.15 -5.02 3.60
CA ASN A 125 7.38 -3.57 3.47
C ASN A 125 6.32 -2.87 2.59
N VAL A 126 5.05 -3.26 2.77
CA VAL A 126 3.93 -2.83 1.92
C VAL A 126 3.57 -1.36 2.10
N ILE A 127 4.04 -0.74 3.18
CA ILE A 127 3.86 0.68 3.45
C ILE A 127 5.10 1.43 2.98
N SER A 128 5.03 1.97 1.76
CA SER A 128 6.01 2.93 1.26
C SER A 128 5.46 4.34 1.46
N SER A 129 6.23 5.21 2.13
CA SER A 129 5.93 6.64 2.20
C SER A 129 6.16 7.27 0.81
N GLY A 130 5.16 7.16 -0.07
CA GLY A 130 5.07 8.06 -1.22
C GLY A 130 4.71 9.45 -0.71
N VAL A 131 5.39 10.48 -1.19
CA VAL A 131 4.91 11.86 -1.02
C VAL A 131 3.59 11.96 -1.78
N ASP A 132 2.50 12.19 -1.07
CA ASP A 132 1.21 12.55 -1.66
C ASP A 132 0.93 14.04 -1.44
N ARG A 133 -0.02 14.56 -2.23
CA ARG A 133 -0.23 15.96 -2.54
C ARG A 133 -0.68 16.82 -1.34
N THR A 134 0.24 17.52 -0.67
CA THR A 134 -0.17 18.65 0.20
C THR A 134 -0.83 19.74 -0.65
N ALA A 135 -2.08 20.10 -0.37
CA ALA A 135 -2.93 20.91 -1.23
C ALA A 135 -2.38 22.32 -1.58
N ALA A 136 -2.25 22.58 -2.88
CA ALA A 136 -2.55 23.86 -3.51
C ALA A 136 -3.70 23.55 -4.50
N ASP A 137 -4.95 23.78 -4.08
CA ASP A 137 -6.16 23.19 -4.70
C ASP A 137 -6.35 23.49 -6.20
N ASP A 138 -5.66 24.51 -6.73
CA ASP A 138 -5.84 24.98 -8.12
C ASP A 138 -4.73 24.55 -9.10
N VAL A 139 -3.75 23.76 -8.68
CA VAL A 139 -2.67 23.30 -9.59
C VAL A 139 -2.63 21.78 -9.71
N HIS A 140 -2.85 21.27 -10.92
CA HIS A 140 -2.80 19.85 -11.26
C HIS A 140 -1.45 19.49 -11.87
N VAL A 141 -0.75 18.51 -11.29
CA VAL A 141 0.53 18.02 -11.80
C VAL A 141 0.40 16.56 -12.22
N TYR A 142 0.70 16.25 -13.47
CA TYR A 142 0.55 14.90 -14.04
C TYR A 142 1.56 14.63 -15.17
N ALA A 143 1.69 13.36 -15.59
CA ALA A 143 2.52 13.00 -16.74
C ALA A 143 1.72 12.97 -18.04
N ASP A 144 2.35 13.37 -19.14
CA ASP A 144 1.84 13.22 -20.50
C ASP A 144 2.98 12.71 -21.42
N GLY A 145 3.03 11.39 -21.59
CA GLY A 145 4.16 10.70 -22.23
C GLY A 145 5.49 11.03 -21.55
N SER A 146 6.47 11.46 -22.34
CA SER A 146 7.82 11.89 -21.87
C SER A 146 7.85 13.27 -21.20
N SER A 147 6.71 13.77 -20.70
CA SER A 147 6.56 15.10 -20.15
C SER A 147 5.84 15.12 -18.81
N ILE A 148 6.14 16.12 -18.01
CA ILE A 148 5.34 16.51 -16.83
C ILE A 148 4.57 17.78 -17.19
N VAL A 149 3.26 17.78 -16.92
CA VAL A 149 2.38 18.94 -17.07
C VAL A 149 2.04 19.50 -15.69
N ILE A 150 2.13 20.81 -15.56
CA ILE A 150 1.69 21.61 -14.41
C ILE A 150 0.59 22.53 -14.94
N ASP A 151 -0.65 22.22 -14.61
CA ASP A 151 -1.84 22.92 -15.06
C ASP A 151 -2.44 23.76 -13.92
N GLY A 152 -2.30 25.07 -14.01
CA GLY A 152 -2.77 26.04 -13.02
C GLY A 152 -1.76 27.16 -12.79
N SER A 153 -2.17 28.20 -12.05
CA SER A 153 -1.31 29.34 -11.73
C SER A 153 -0.38 29.04 -10.54
N PHE A 154 0.90 29.37 -10.67
CA PHE A 154 1.91 29.15 -9.61
C PHE A 154 2.97 30.26 -9.61
N ASP A 155 3.58 30.50 -8.45
CA ASP A 155 4.67 31.47 -8.27
C ASP A 155 6.04 30.83 -8.55
N GLU A 156 6.20 29.55 -8.20
CA GLU A 156 7.41 28.77 -8.40
C GLU A 156 7.10 27.29 -8.57
N ALA A 157 7.77 26.63 -9.49
CA ALA A 157 7.74 25.18 -9.60
C ALA A 157 9.15 24.59 -9.77
N ARG A 158 9.38 23.43 -9.18
CA ARG A 158 10.66 22.71 -9.26
C ARG A 158 10.41 21.22 -9.47
N VAL A 159 11.17 20.63 -10.38
CA VAL A 159 11.15 19.21 -10.72
C VAL A 159 12.51 18.62 -10.35
N TRP A 160 12.50 17.52 -9.62
CA TRP A 160 13.67 16.73 -9.27
C TRP A 160 13.50 15.28 -9.70
N THR A 161 14.61 14.61 -9.94
CA THR A 161 14.68 13.15 -9.90
C THR A 161 14.60 12.65 -8.45
N VAL A 162 14.33 11.36 -8.23
CA VAL A 162 14.21 10.76 -6.88
C VAL A 162 15.49 10.79 -6.04
N ASP A 163 16.67 10.91 -6.66
CA ASP A 163 17.96 11.10 -6.00
C ASP A 163 18.25 12.59 -5.67
N GLY A 164 17.28 13.48 -5.93
CA GLY A 164 17.34 14.89 -5.53
C GLY A 164 18.05 15.81 -6.54
N VAL A 165 18.36 15.32 -7.74
CA VAL A 165 18.94 16.18 -8.80
C VAL A 165 17.85 17.07 -9.39
N THR A 166 18.08 18.37 -9.40
CA THR A 166 17.15 19.33 -10.02
C THR A 166 17.15 19.16 -11.54
N VAL A 167 15.99 18.81 -12.08
CA VAL A 167 15.72 18.68 -13.53
C VAL A 167 15.32 20.03 -14.11
N ARG A 168 14.45 20.75 -13.40
CA ARG A 168 13.97 22.06 -13.83
C ARG A 168 13.53 22.91 -12.64
N SER A 169 13.82 24.20 -12.72
CA SER A 169 13.23 25.25 -11.87
C SER A 169 12.52 26.24 -12.77
N MET A 170 11.32 26.65 -12.37
CA MET A 170 10.42 27.55 -13.08
C MET A 170 9.99 28.64 -12.09
N GLY A 171 9.98 29.89 -12.56
CA GLY A 171 9.33 30.99 -11.85
C GLY A 171 7.82 30.97 -12.08
N GLU A 172 7.19 32.13 -12.00
CA GLU A 172 5.74 32.26 -12.16
C GLU A 172 5.24 31.68 -13.49
N GLY A 173 4.13 30.94 -13.43
CA GLY A 173 3.45 30.35 -14.56
C GLY A 173 1.93 30.41 -14.41
N ASP A 174 1.23 30.43 -15.54
CA ASP A 174 -0.23 30.44 -15.60
C ASP A 174 -0.73 29.52 -16.73
N GLY A 175 -1.83 28.79 -16.49
CA GLY A 175 -2.32 27.74 -17.39
C GLY A 175 -1.42 26.50 -17.44
N MET A 176 -1.32 25.86 -18.61
CA MET A 176 -0.51 24.65 -18.79
C MET A 176 0.97 24.95 -19.05
N THR A 177 1.82 24.52 -18.13
CA THR A 177 3.28 24.51 -18.26
C THR A 177 3.78 23.07 -18.40
N THR A 178 4.60 22.80 -19.41
CA THR A 178 5.10 21.45 -19.70
C THR A 178 6.62 21.35 -19.59
N VAL A 179 7.11 20.35 -18.85
CA VAL A 179 8.51 19.94 -18.80
C VAL A 179 8.68 18.71 -19.68
N GLN A 180 9.27 18.90 -20.86
CA GLN A 180 9.41 17.86 -21.90
C GLN A 180 10.78 17.19 -21.90
N GLY A 181 10.89 16.06 -22.60
CA GLY A 181 12.16 15.38 -22.88
C GLY A 181 12.72 14.65 -21.67
N LEU A 182 11.83 14.21 -20.78
CA LEU A 182 12.18 13.45 -19.59
C LEU A 182 12.39 11.99 -19.98
N ALA A 183 13.40 11.37 -19.37
CA ALA A 183 13.58 9.93 -19.49
C ALA A 183 12.50 9.21 -18.65
N PRO A 184 12.13 7.98 -19.01
CA PRO A 184 11.19 7.21 -18.19
C PRO A 184 11.72 7.05 -16.77
N GLY A 185 10.88 7.33 -15.77
CA GLY A 185 11.31 7.35 -14.38
C GLY A 185 10.37 8.12 -13.45
N ILE A 186 10.76 8.16 -12.17
CA ILE A 186 10.02 8.85 -11.12
C ILE A 186 10.64 10.23 -10.89
N TYR A 187 9.76 11.24 -10.83
CA TYR A 187 10.10 12.61 -10.55
C TYR A 187 9.30 13.13 -9.35
N VAL A 188 9.87 14.12 -8.65
CA VAL A 188 9.22 14.88 -7.59
C VAL A 188 9.02 16.30 -8.09
N VAL A 189 7.80 16.81 -8.01
CA VAL A 189 7.46 18.15 -8.45
C VAL A 189 6.95 18.94 -7.25
N LYS A 190 7.63 20.01 -6.87
CA LYS A 190 7.10 20.98 -5.90
C LYS A 190 6.56 22.18 -6.65
N VAL A 191 5.33 22.58 -6.37
CA VAL A 191 4.74 23.83 -6.83
C VAL A 191 4.43 24.70 -5.62
N THR A 192 4.71 25.99 -5.71
CA THR A 192 4.35 27.01 -4.73
C THR A 192 3.46 28.04 -5.43
N SER A 193 2.34 28.36 -4.82
CA SER A 193 1.39 29.39 -5.24
C SER A 193 1.11 30.33 -4.06
N GLY A 194 0.42 31.43 -4.32
CA GLY A 194 -0.03 32.36 -3.28
C GLY A 194 -0.91 31.71 -2.20
N THR A 195 -1.45 30.52 -2.45
CA THR A 195 -2.28 29.75 -1.51
C THR A 195 -1.51 28.69 -0.72
N GLY A 196 -0.29 28.32 -1.12
CA GLY A 196 0.50 27.31 -0.41
C GLY A 196 1.56 26.62 -1.26
N SER A 197 2.03 25.46 -0.81
CA SER A 197 2.92 24.60 -1.59
C SER A 197 2.37 23.19 -1.68
N GLN A 198 2.45 22.61 -2.87
CA GLN A 198 2.20 21.20 -3.14
C GLN A 198 3.44 20.46 -3.59
N VAL A 199 3.54 19.18 -3.23
CA VAL A 199 4.58 18.27 -3.72
C VAL A 199 3.90 17.03 -4.30
N THR A 200 4.22 16.71 -5.55
CA THR A 200 3.61 15.61 -6.30
C THR A 200 4.69 14.68 -6.82
N LYS A 201 4.53 13.37 -6.60
CA LYS A 201 5.34 12.35 -7.28
C LYS A 201 4.71 12.03 -8.63
N VAL A 202 5.50 12.08 -9.70
CA VAL A 202 5.04 11.83 -11.07
C VAL A 202 5.86 10.71 -11.70
N MET A 203 5.21 9.73 -12.30
CA MET A 203 5.85 8.68 -13.11
C MET A 203 5.73 9.06 -14.57
N VAL A 204 6.87 9.13 -15.26
CA VAL A 204 6.98 9.41 -16.70
C VAL A 204 7.31 8.09 -17.39
N ASP A 205 6.59 7.80 -18.48
CA ASP A 205 6.70 6.56 -19.28
C ASP A 205 7.61 6.73 -20.51
#